data_AF-A0A2N1MCQ7-F1
#
_entry.id   AF-A0A2N1MCQ7-F1
#
_cell.length_a   1.000
_cell.length_b   1.000
_cell.length_c   1.000
_cell.angle_alpha   90.00
_cell.angle_beta   90.00
_cell.angle_gamma   90.00
#
_symmetry.space_group_name_H-M   'P 1'
#
loop_
_entity.id
_entity.type
_entity.pdbx_description
1 polymer ?
#
loop_
_entity_poly.entity_id
_entity_poly.type
_entity_poly.pdbx_seq_one_letter_code
_entity_poly.pdbx_strand_id
1 'polypeptide(L)'
;DYKISSENWNEITKIIKQNRKTMPMGFGRPPINIQKHHSAFKVEDWYNWIVLYSLPLLHDHLPTRHINGWAKFVRATQLCLEPAISQQELEEIQTLFVKFIQYYEK
;
A
#
# COMPACT_ATOMS: atom_id res chain seq x y z
N ASP A 1 -8.43 11.48 -14.00
CA ASP A 1 -7.36 10.51 -13.67
C ASP A 1 -6.18 11.18 -13.01
N TYR A 2 -6.02 11.00 -11.69
CA TYR A 2 -4.82 11.46 -10.98
C TYR A 2 -3.67 10.47 -11.22
N LYS A 3 -2.47 11.00 -11.49
CA LYS A 3 -1.24 10.21 -11.59
C LYS A 3 -0.17 10.88 -10.74
N ILE A 4 0.55 10.08 -9.95
CA ILE A 4 1.73 10.55 -9.23
C ILE A 4 2.76 11.02 -10.26
N SER A 5 3.31 12.23 -10.06
CA SER A 5 4.29 12.82 -10.96
C SER A 5 5.60 12.02 -10.97
N SER A 6 6.36 12.13 -12.06
CA SER A 6 7.70 11.51 -12.14
C SER A 6 8.64 12.02 -11.06
N GLU A 7 8.51 13.28 -10.65
CA GLU A 7 9.28 13.88 -9.56
C GLU A 7 8.98 13.22 -8.20
N ASN A 8 7.69 13.06 -7.87
CA ASN A 8 7.28 12.37 -6.64
C ASN A 8 7.78 10.91 -6.64
N TRP A 9 7.71 10.21 -7.78
CA TRP A 9 8.23 8.85 -7.91
C TRP A 9 9.76 8.76 -7.74
N ASN A 10 10.49 9.77 -8.20
CA ASN A 10 11.94 9.85 -7.99
C ASN A 10 12.27 10.01 -6.50
N GLU A 11 11.51 10.85 -5.78
CA GLU A 11 11.71 11.03 -4.33
C GLU A 11 11.36 9.77 -3.54
N ILE A 12 10.23 9.12 -3.85
CA ILE A 12 9.87 7.80 -3.27
C ILE A 12 11.00 6.80 -3.50
N THR A 13 11.58 6.76 -4.70
CA THR A 13 12.69 5.85 -5.03
C THR A 13 13.94 6.16 -4.21
N LYS A 14 14.22 7.44 -3.95
CA LYS A 14 15.34 7.86 -3.11
C LYS A 14 15.14 7.46 -1.66
N ILE A 15 13.94 7.67 -1.10
CA ILE A 15 13.55 7.24 0.25
C ILE A 15 13.74 5.72 0.40
N ILE A 16 13.23 4.93 -0.55
CA ILE A 16 13.41 3.47 -0.57
C ILE A 16 14.90 3.10 -0.53
N LYS A 17 15.73 3.70 -1.40
CA LYS A 17 17.16 3.41 -1.49
C LYS A 17 17.92 3.76 -0.21
N GLN A 18 17.60 4.89 0.41
CA GLN A 18 18.24 5.34 1.65
C GLN A 18 17.93 4.42 2.82
N ASN A 19 16.67 4.01 2.96
CA ASN A 19 16.21 3.18 4.08
C ASN A 19 16.46 1.68 3.87
N ARG A 20 16.84 1.24 2.66
CA ARG A 20 17.08 -0.17 2.34
C ARG A 20 18.14 -0.83 3.24
N LYS A 21 19.19 -0.09 3.61
CA LYS A 21 20.30 -0.62 4.43
C LYS A 21 19.97 -0.68 5.92
N THR A 22 19.02 0.13 6.37
CA THR A 22 18.65 0.26 7.78
C THR A 22 17.40 -0.53 8.14
N MET A 23 16.74 -1.16 7.16
CA MET A 23 15.54 -1.95 7.40
C MET A 23 15.88 -3.25 8.15
N PRO A 24 15.26 -3.51 9.31
CA PRO A 24 15.47 -4.75 10.05
C PRO A 24 15.01 -5.96 9.25
N MET A 25 15.79 -7.04 9.23
CA MET A 25 15.44 -8.27 8.50
C MET A 25 14.11 -8.89 8.97
N GLY A 26 13.75 -8.72 10.24
CA GLY A 26 12.49 -9.20 10.80
C GLY A 26 11.25 -8.36 10.41
N PHE A 27 11.43 -7.18 9.82
CA PHE A 27 10.32 -6.34 9.36
C PHE A 27 9.79 -6.78 7.98
N GLY A 28 10.59 -7.56 7.24
CA GLY A 28 10.29 -8.01 5.89
C GLY A 28 11.38 -7.62 4.90
N ARG A 29 11.16 -7.95 3.63
CA ARG A 29 12.08 -7.57 2.56
C ARG A 29 12.00 -6.07 2.30
N PRO A 30 13.13 -5.37 2.11
CA PRO A 30 13.11 -3.97 1.77
C PRO A 30 12.26 -3.67 0.54
N PRO A 31 11.50 -2.55 0.54
CA PRO A 31 10.68 -2.18 -0.60
C PRO A 31 11.52 -2.06 -1.87
N ILE A 32 10.97 -2.53 -2.98
CA ILE A 32 11.55 -2.40 -4.31
C ILE A 32 10.74 -1.34 -5.06
N ASN A 33 11.38 -0.61 -5.98
CA ASN A 33 10.67 0.35 -6.82
C ASN A 33 9.58 -0.38 -7.64
N ILE A 34 8.32 -0.16 -7.26
CA ILE A 34 7.16 -0.82 -7.85
C ILE A 34 6.94 -0.43 -9.31
N GLN A 35 7.20 0.83 -9.70
CA GLN A 35 7.04 1.26 -11.09
C GLN A 35 7.89 0.42 -12.05
N LYS A 36 9.09 0.02 -11.61
CA LYS A 36 10.04 -0.73 -12.45
C LYS A 36 9.89 -2.24 -12.35
N HIS A 37 9.41 -2.76 -11.22
CA HIS A 37 9.58 -4.18 -10.89
C HIS A 37 8.28 -4.90 -10.51
N HIS A 38 7.11 -4.25 -10.58
CA HIS A 38 5.82 -4.87 -10.21
C HIS A 38 5.54 -6.20 -10.93
N SER A 39 5.98 -6.37 -12.18
CA SER A 39 5.79 -7.61 -12.94
C SER A 39 6.55 -8.81 -12.36
N ALA A 40 7.59 -8.57 -11.57
CA ALA A 40 8.40 -9.60 -10.92
C ALA A 40 8.05 -9.80 -9.43
N PHE A 41 7.11 -9.02 -8.89
CA PHE A 41 6.70 -9.12 -7.49
C PHE A 41 6.03 -10.47 -7.25
N LYS A 42 6.51 -11.19 -6.23
CA LYS A 42 5.83 -12.36 -5.67
C LYS A 42 4.71 -11.91 -4.75
N VAL A 43 3.90 -12.87 -4.29
CA VAL A 43 2.81 -12.63 -3.35
C VAL A 43 3.29 -11.87 -2.10
N GLU A 44 4.43 -12.28 -1.53
CA GLU A 44 5.03 -11.62 -0.37
C GLU A 44 5.46 -10.17 -0.66
N ASP A 45 5.97 -9.90 -1.87
CA ASP A 45 6.38 -8.55 -2.27
C ASP A 45 5.16 -7.64 -2.43
N TRP A 46 4.07 -8.16 -3.03
CA TRP A 46 2.79 -7.45 -3.12
C TRP A 46 2.20 -7.16 -1.75
N TYR A 47 2.19 -8.16 -0.87
CA TYR A 47 1.72 -8.01 0.50
C TYR A 47 2.49 -6.91 1.23
N ASN A 48 3.82 -7.03 1.30
CA ASN A 48 4.67 -6.06 2.00
C ASN A 48 4.48 -4.66 1.42
N TRP A 49 4.42 -4.54 0.08
CA TRP A 49 4.21 -3.24 -0.55
C TRP A 49 2.85 -2.63 -0.20
N ILE A 50 1.75 -3.37 -0.34
CA ILE A 50 0.40 -2.86 -0.05
C ILE A 50 0.26 -2.55 1.43
N VAL A 51 0.62 -3.48 2.30
CA VAL A 51 0.28 -3.46 3.72
C VAL A 51 1.26 -2.66 4.57
N LEU A 52 2.56 -2.77 4.30
CA LEU A 52 3.60 -2.15 5.14
C LEU A 52 4.10 -0.83 4.56
N TYR A 53 4.30 -0.76 3.24
CA TYR A 53 5.07 0.33 2.64
C TYR A 53 4.23 1.40 1.95
N SER A 54 3.09 1.04 1.36
CA SER A 54 2.36 1.94 0.47
C SER A 54 1.90 3.23 1.17
N LEU A 55 1.30 3.15 2.36
CA LEU A 55 0.83 4.32 3.08
C LEU A 55 1.96 5.30 3.46
N PRO A 56 3.02 4.89 4.18
CA PRO A 56 4.09 5.81 4.55
C PRO A 56 4.86 6.34 3.33
N LEU A 57 5.01 5.54 2.25
CA LEU A 57 5.67 6.00 1.03
C LEU A 57 4.81 6.94 0.18
N LEU A 58 3.48 6.91 0.32
CA LEU A 58 2.58 7.69 -0.53
C LEU A 58 1.95 8.89 0.19
N HIS A 59 2.00 8.94 1.52
CA HIS A 59 1.32 9.94 2.35
C HIS A 59 1.57 11.38 1.89
N ASP A 60 2.83 11.76 1.71
CA ASP A 60 3.22 13.13 1.32
C ASP A 60 3.24 13.36 -0.20
N HIS A 61 2.94 12.32 -0.98
CA HIS A 61 3.00 12.35 -2.45
C HIS A 61 1.62 12.21 -3.11
N LEU A 62 0.58 12.06 -2.31
CA LEU A 62 -0.81 11.94 -2.73
C LEU A 62 -1.69 13.00 -2.06
N PRO A 63 -2.65 13.60 -2.79
CA PRO A 63 -3.72 14.36 -2.18
C PRO A 63 -4.47 13.54 -1.13
N THR A 64 -4.95 14.23 -0.08
CA THR A 64 -5.65 13.61 1.05
C THR A 64 -6.81 12.71 0.62
N ARG A 65 -7.54 13.07 -0.45
CA ARG A 65 -8.61 12.22 -1.03
C ARG A 65 -8.07 10.84 -1.43
N HIS A 66 -6.93 10.80 -2.13
CA HIS A 66 -6.38 9.58 -2.70
C HIS A 66 -5.74 8.70 -1.63
N ILE A 67 -4.98 9.26 -0.69
CA ILE A 67 -4.41 8.49 0.42
C ILE A 67 -5.50 7.91 1.32
N ASN A 68 -6.58 8.67 1.61
CA ASN A 68 -7.71 8.18 2.40
C ASN A 68 -8.51 7.10 1.68
N GLY A 69 -8.60 7.18 0.35
CA GLY A 69 -9.17 6.11 -0.48
C GLY A 69 -8.32 4.85 -0.38
N TRP A 70 -7.03 4.96 -0.67
CA TRP A 70 -6.07 3.87 -0.64
C TRP A 70 -5.95 3.20 0.75
N ALA A 71 -5.98 3.98 1.83
CA ALA A 71 -5.95 3.45 3.20
C ALA A 71 -7.09 2.45 3.49
N LYS A 72 -8.26 2.61 2.86
CA LYS A 72 -9.36 1.64 3.00
C LYS A 72 -9.01 0.29 2.37
N PHE A 73 -8.41 0.31 1.18
CA PHE A 73 -7.94 -0.88 0.50
C PHE A 73 -6.84 -1.59 1.30
N VAL A 74 -5.89 -0.83 1.83
CA VAL A 74 -4.82 -1.36 2.68
C VAL A 74 -5.38 -2.02 3.94
N ARG A 75 -6.31 -1.36 4.64
CA ARG A 75 -6.96 -1.92 5.84
C ARG A 75 -7.77 -3.18 5.53
N ALA A 76 -8.53 -3.18 4.44
CA ALA A 76 -9.28 -4.38 4.04
C ALA A 76 -8.34 -5.55 3.73
N THR A 77 -7.23 -5.28 3.03
CA THR A 77 -6.22 -6.30 2.70
C THR A 77 -5.54 -6.85 3.96
N GLN A 78 -5.23 -5.99 4.94
CA GLN A 78 -4.70 -6.42 6.25
C GLN A 78 -5.65 -7.40 6.94
N LEU A 79 -6.94 -7.04 7.03
CA LEU A 79 -7.96 -7.89 7.66
C LEU A 79 -8.15 -9.23 6.94
N CYS A 80 -8.08 -9.25 5.61
CA CYS A 80 -8.15 -10.49 4.83
C CYS A 80 -6.98 -11.46 5.09
N LEU A 81 -5.91 -10.99 5.71
CA LEU A 81 -4.69 -11.78 5.96
C LEU A 81 -4.56 -12.20 7.41
N GLU A 82 -5.51 -11.84 8.27
CA GLU A 82 -5.57 -12.34 9.63
C GLU A 82 -5.80 -13.87 9.63
N PRO A 83 -5.16 -14.64 10.54
CA PRO A 83 -5.29 -16.09 10.59
C PRO A 83 -6.72 -16.59 10.83
N ALA A 84 -7.55 -15.76 11.45
CA ALA A 84 -8.97 -15.97 11.66
C ALA A 84 -9.69 -14.62 11.49
N ILE A 85 -10.86 -14.65 10.86
CA ILE A 85 -11.66 -13.46 10.60
C ILE A 85 -12.98 -13.61 11.36
N SER A 86 -13.25 -12.69 12.28
CA SER A 86 -14.51 -12.61 12.99
C SER A 86 -15.63 -12.08 12.09
N GLN A 87 -16.89 -12.29 12.49
CA GLN A 87 -18.04 -11.75 11.77
C GLN A 87 -17.99 -10.21 11.66
N GLN A 88 -17.53 -9.54 12.71
CA GLN A 88 -17.37 -8.08 12.72
C GLN A 88 -16.28 -7.62 11.74
N GLU A 89 -15.15 -8.32 11.68
CA GLU A 89 -14.08 -8.02 10.72
C GLU A 89 -14.53 -8.29 9.28
N LEU A 90 -15.34 -9.32 9.05
CA LEU A 90 -15.92 -9.61 7.75
C LEU A 90 -16.83 -8.45 7.27
N GLU A 91 -17.65 -7.91 8.15
CA GLU A 91 -18.49 -6.73 7.87
C GLU A 91 -17.64 -5.47 7.63
N GLU A 92 -16.53 -5.32 8.37
CA GLU A 92 -15.56 -4.23 8.17
C GLU A 92 -14.90 -4.34 6.78
N ILE A 93 -14.41 -5.53 6.41
CA ILE A 93 -13.81 -5.83 5.10
C ILE A 93 -14.77 -5.42 3.97
N GLN A 94 -16.02 -5.90 4.04
CA GLN A 94 -17.04 -5.57 3.04
C GLN A 94 -17.25 -4.05 2.93
N THR A 95 -17.41 -3.38 4.07
CA THR A 95 -17.62 -1.93 4.12
C THR A 95 -16.44 -1.16 3.53
N LEU A 96 -15.21 -1.57 3.82
CA LEU A 96 -13.99 -0.93 3.35
C LEU A 96 -13.82 -1.09 1.83
N PHE A 97 -14.05 -2.28 1.28
CA PHE A 97 -13.97 -2.51 -0.16
C PHE A 97 -15.04 -1.70 -0.92
N VAL A 98 -16.29 -1.69 -0.43
CA VAL A 98 -17.35 -0.86 -1.05
C VAL A 98 -16.94 0.61 -1.05
N LYS A 99 -16.46 1.14 0.07
CA LYS A 99 -16.01 2.54 0.15
C LYS A 99 -14.79 2.82 -0.72
N PHE A 100 -13.89 1.86 -0.90
CA PHE A 100 -12.75 2.00 -1.81
C PHE A 100 -13.21 2.06 -3.27
N ILE A 101 -14.09 1.15 -3.69
CA ILE A 101 -14.65 1.13 -5.05
C ILE A 101 -15.40 2.43 -5.33
N GLN A 102 -16.27 2.86 -4.41
CA GLN A 102 -16.99 4.14 -4.52
C GLN A 102 -16.06 5.36 -4.60
N TYR A 103 -14.88 5.29 -3.98
CA TYR A 103 -13.86 6.33 -4.11
C TYR A 103 -13.18 6.27 -5.48
N TYR A 104 -12.89 5.07 -5.99
CA TYR A 104 -12.13 4.85 -7.22
C TYR A 104 -12.96 5.14 -8.48
N GLU A 105 -14.25 4.81 -8.47
CA GLU A 105 -15.17 4.98 -9.60
C GLU A 105 -15.75 6.41 -9.72
N LYS A 106 -15.49 7.28 -8.74
CA LYS A 106 -15.90 8.70 -8.72
C LYS A 106 -14.70 9.62 -8.87
#